data_AF-A0A8T7EUV4-F1
#
_entry.id   AF-A0A8T7EUV4-F1
#
_cell.length_a   1.000
_cell.length_b   1.000
_cell.length_c   1.000
_cell.angle_alpha   90.00
_cell.angle_beta   90.00
_cell.angle_gamma   90.00
#
_symmetry.space_group_name_H-M   'P 1'
#
loop_
_entity.id
_entity.type
_entity.pdbx_description
1 polymer ?
#
loop_
_entity_poly.entity_id
_entity_poly.type
_entity_poly.pdbx_seq_one_letter_code
_entity_poly.pdbx_strand_id
1 'polypeptide(L)'
;MALIVINLAIFALTFIAPAFNRELLLNAANQPIAVLDAGEYWRLFTAMFLHAGLAHVMLNMLALYSLGTVLEIRFGHIRFALIYLLGGLVGSVLSAALNAPMTFSVGASGAVFAVFGAEAAHLYTNWRVMETGARPRLRQVILLKPCSTSQSASSAT
;
A
#
# COMPACT_ATOMS: atom_id res chain seq x y z
N MET A 1 6.54 -8.56 -0.24
CA MET A 1 6.88 -8.62 1.21
C MET A 1 8.30 -8.18 1.55
N ALA A 2 9.29 -8.37 0.68
CA ALA A 2 10.68 -7.97 0.94
C ALA A 2 10.84 -6.50 1.39
N LEU A 3 10.04 -5.58 0.85
CA LEU A 3 10.07 -4.16 1.23
C LEU A 3 9.75 -3.92 2.71
N ILE A 4 8.85 -4.70 3.31
CA ILE A 4 8.56 -4.59 4.75
C ILE A 4 9.80 -4.97 5.55
N VAL A 5 10.42 -6.10 5.19
CA VAL A 5 11.64 -6.58 5.85
C VAL A 5 12.76 -5.56 5.76
N ILE A 6 12.96 -4.94 4.59
CA ILE A 6 13.98 -3.91 4.37
C ILE A 6 13.74 -2.70 5.28
N ASN A 7 12.51 -2.16 5.30
CA ASN A 7 12.18 -1.01 6.14
C ASN A 7 12.36 -1.31 7.63
N LEU A 8 11.94 -2.50 8.08
CA LEU A 8 12.12 -2.93 9.48
C LEU A 8 13.60 -3.16 9.82
N ALA A 9 14.39 -3.72 8.91
CA ALA A 9 15.82 -3.95 9.13
C ALA A 9 16.58 -2.62 9.24
N ILE A 10 16.30 -1.66 8.35
CA ILE A 10 16.87 -0.31 8.41
C ILE A 10 16.48 0.37 9.72
N PHE A 11 15.20 0.30 10.12
CA PHE A 11 14.74 0.88 11.37
C PHE A 11 15.38 0.20 12.61
N ALA A 12 15.55 -1.12 12.59
CA ALA A 12 16.21 -1.84 13.69
C ALA A 12 17.68 -1.41 13.83
N LEU A 13 18.38 -1.23 12.71
CA LEU A 13 19.75 -0.73 12.71
C LEU A 13 19.83 0.69 13.30
N THR A 14 18.95 1.60 12.88
CA THR A 14 18.94 2.97 13.40
C THR A 14 18.49 3.04 14.87
N PHE A 15 17.66 2.10 15.32
CA PHE A 15 17.25 2.00 16.71
C PHE A 15 18.39 1.56 17.64
N ILE A 16 19.21 0.59 17.19
CA ILE A 16 20.34 0.06 17.98
C ILE A 16 21.54 1.01 17.96
N ALA A 17 21.69 1.83 16.92
CA ALA A 17 22.79 2.79 16.77
C ALA A 17 22.29 4.26 16.69
N PRO A 18 21.97 4.92 17.83
CA PRO A 18 21.41 6.27 17.83
C PRO A 18 22.31 7.35 17.22
N ALA A 19 23.63 7.22 17.40
CA ALA A 19 24.60 8.16 16.79
C ALA A 19 24.57 8.06 15.25
N PHE A 20 24.56 6.82 14.74
CA PHE A 20 24.41 6.53 13.31
C PHE A 20 23.06 7.01 12.77
N ASN A 21 21.96 6.82 13.53
CA ASN A 21 20.64 7.33 13.15
C ASN A 21 20.64 8.85 12.94
N ARG A 22 21.25 9.60 13.87
CA ARG A 22 21.33 11.06 13.76
C ARG A 22 22.09 11.47 12.49
N GLU A 23 23.23 10.85 12.23
CA GLU A 23 24.02 11.12 11.02
C GLU A 23 23.24 10.76 9.75
N LEU A 24 22.59 9.60 9.73
CA LEU A 24 21.81 9.13 8.61
C LEU A 24 20.61 10.05 8.32
N LEU A 25 19.90 10.54 9.35
CA LEU A 25 18.80 11.49 9.16
C LEU A 25 19.30 12.82 8.59
N LEU A 26 20.44 13.34 9.05
CA LEU A 26 20.99 14.59 8.53
C LEU A 26 21.42 14.48 7.07
N ASN A 27 21.99 13.34 6.68
CA ASN A 27 22.59 13.14 5.35
C ASN A 27 21.67 12.49 4.32
N ALA A 28 20.63 11.76 4.75
CA ALA A 28 19.81 10.94 3.85
C ALA A 28 18.30 11.16 3.98
N ALA A 29 17.83 12.00 4.92
CA ALA A 29 16.44 12.44 4.92
C ALA A 29 16.17 13.43 3.77
N ASN A 30 14.92 13.51 3.36
CA ASN A 30 14.48 14.43 2.33
C ASN A 30 14.45 15.84 2.91
N GLN A 31 15.37 16.68 2.47
CA GLN A 31 15.49 18.07 2.88
C GLN A 31 15.40 18.94 1.63
N PRO A 32 14.38 19.80 1.50
CA PRO A 32 14.13 20.54 0.25
C PRO A 32 15.33 21.35 -0.23
N ILE A 33 16.04 22.06 0.64
CA ILE A 33 17.22 22.85 0.24
C ILE A 33 18.34 21.96 -0.32
N ALA A 34 18.60 20.80 0.29
CA ALA A 34 19.62 19.88 -0.19
C ALA A 34 19.22 19.26 -1.55
N VAL A 35 17.94 18.92 -1.71
CA VAL A 35 17.42 18.30 -2.93
C VAL A 35 17.33 19.30 -4.08
N LEU A 36 16.75 20.48 -3.84
CA LEU A 36 16.42 21.45 -4.89
C LEU A 36 17.62 22.34 -5.23
N ASP A 37 18.40 22.78 -4.24
CA ASP A 37 19.47 23.75 -4.46
C ASP A 37 20.84 23.08 -4.60
N ALA A 38 21.12 22.05 -3.78
CA ALA A 38 22.39 21.33 -3.82
C ALA A 38 22.40 20.09 -4.76
N GLY A 39 21.26 19.75 -5.36
CA GLY A 39 21.14 18.65 -6.32
C GLY A 39 21.26 17.25 -5.70
N GLU A 40 21.01 17.12 -4.40
CA GLU A 40 21.14 15.86 -3.66
C GLU A 40 19.95 14.91 -3.89
N TYR A 41 19.62 14.60 -5.14
CA TYR A 41 18.41 13.85 -5.52
C TYR A 41 18.35 12.43 -4.95
N TRP A 42 19.49 11.83 -4.57
CA TRP A 42 19.50 10.53 -3.90
C TRP A 42 18.70 10.54 -2.60
N ARG A 43 18.59 11.70 -1.93
CA ARG A 43 17.78 11.88 -0.71
C ARG A 43 16.31 11.55 -0.92
N LEU A 44 15.78 11.77 -2.13
CA LEU A 44 14.39 11.45 -2.47
C LEU A 44 14.12 9.94 -2.34
N PHE A 45 15.10 9.13 -2.74
CA PHE A 45 15.02 7.68 -2.67
C PHE A 45 15.35 7.15 -1.27
N THR A 46 16.44 7.63 -0.65
CA THR A 46 16.86 7.14 0.67
C THR A 46 15.85 7.46 1.76
N ALA A 47 15.23 8.63 1.71
CA ALA A 47 14.23 9.05 2.69
C ALA A 47 13.01 8.13 2.74
N MET A 48 12.71 7.39 1.66
CA MET A 48 11.60 6.43 1.60
C MET A 48 11.75 5.28 2.60
N PHE A 49 12.98 4.98 3.03
CA PHE A 49 13.27 3.86 3.94
C PHE A 49 13.59 4.30 5.37
N LEU A 50 13.81 5.60 5.58
CA LEU A 50 14.07 6.17 6.91
C LEU A 50 12.75 6.42 7.65
N HIS A 51 12.75 6.27 8.96
CA HIS A 51 11.56 6.50 9.78
C HIS A 51 11.93 7.23 11.07
N ALA A 52 11.16 8.26 11.41
CA ALA A 52 11.44 9.14 12.55
C ALA A 52 11.17 8.49 13.93
N GLY A 53 10.44 7.37 13.99
CA GLY A 53 10.12 6.71 15.24
C GLY A 53 9.31 5.43 15.09
N LEU A 54 9.13 4.71 16.20
CA LEU A 54 8.52 3.38 16.23
C LEU A 54 7.07 3.39 15.71
N ALA A 55 6.23 4.30 16.22
CA ALA A 55 4.84 4.42 15.75
C ALA A 55 4.77 4.71 14.24
N HIS A 56 5.69 5.53 13.74
CA HIS A 56 5.73 5.90 12.33
C HIS A 56 6.05 4.70 11.43
N VAL A 57 7.06 3.89 11.77
CA VAL A 57 7.36 2.67 10.99
C VAL A 57 6.25 1.63 11.14
N MET A 58 5.69 1.44 12.33
CA MET A 58 4.64 0.44 12.55
C MET A 58 3.37 0.75 11.75
N LEU A 59 2.94 2.00 11.69
CA LEU A 59 1.76 2.40 10.90
C LEU A 59 1.99 2.20 9.40
N ASN A 60 3.18 2.55 8.89
CA ASN A 60 3.52 2.32 7.48
C ASN A 60 3.55 0.82 7.15
N MET A 61 4.18 0.01 8.01
CA MET A 61 4.29 -1.43 7.78
C MET A 61 2.94 -2.13 7.93
N LEU A 62 2.08 -1.70 8.85
CA LEU A 62 0.71 -2.22 8.97
C LEU A 62 -0.11 -1.92 7.71
N ALA A 63 -0.04 -0.69 7.20
CA ALA A 63 -0.72 -0.31 5.97
C ALA A 63 -0.17 -1.08 4.76
N LEU A 64 1.17 -1.18 4.64
CA LEU A 64 1.83 -1.91 3.57
C LEU A 64 1.56 -3.41 3.62
N TYR A 65 1.49 -4.00 4.81
CA TYR A 65 1.11 -5.40 4.98
C TYR A 65 -0.35 -5.64 4.58
N SER A 66 -1.27 -4.80 5.05
CA SER A 66 -2.71 -4.99 4.85
C SER A 66 -3.10 -4.82 3.37
N LEU A 67 -2.68 -3.72 2.75
CA LEU A 67 -3.04 -3.40 1.36
C LEU A 67 -2.03 -3.95 0.36
N GLY A 68 -0.74 -3.89 0.70
CA GLY A 68 0.32 -4.33 -0.20
C GLY A 68 0.32 -5.83 -0.42
N THR A 69 -0.06 -6.66 0.55
CA THR A 69 -0.18 -8.12 0.33
C THR A 69 -1.24 -8.43 -0.73
N VAL A 70 -2.41 -7.79 -0.63
CA VAL A 70 -3.50 -7.97 -1.60
C VAL A 70 -3.05 -7.50 -3.00
N LEU A 71 -2.43 -6.33 -3.06
CA LEU A 71 -1.96 -5.75 -4.32
C LEU A 71 -0.84 -6.59 -4.97
N GLU A 72 0.10 -7.09 -4.17
CA GLU A 72 1.23 -7.90 -4.62
C GLU A 72 0.77 -9.26 -5.17
N ILE A 73 -0.19 -9.92 -4.51
CA ILE A 73 -0.81 -11.15 -5.02
C ILE A 73 -1.55 -10.89 -6.34
N ARG A 74 -2.26 -9.75 -6.43
CA ARG A 74 -3.08 -9.41 -7.59
C ARG A 74 -2.26 -9.02 -8.82
N PHE A 75 -1.23 -8.19 -8.65
CA PHE A 75 -0.47 -7.60 -9.75
C PHE A 75 0.90 -8.24 -9.99
N GLY A 76 1.37 -9.05 -9.04
CA GLY A 76 2.70 -9.66 -9.03
C GLY A 76 3.78 -8.76 -8.40
N HIS A 77 4.88 -9.38 -7.96
CA HIS A 77 5.95 -8.73 -7.21
C HIS A 77 6.59 -7.53 -7.91
N ILE A 78 6.82 -7.62 -9.23
CA ILE A 78 7.50 -6.56 -10.00
C ILE A 78 6.63 -5.31 -10.09
N ARG A 79 5.36 -5.45 -10.48
CA ARG A 79 4.44 -4.31 -10.61
C ARG A 79 4.20 -3.64 -9.27
N PHE A 80 4.05 -4.44 -8.21
CA PHE A 80 3.95 -3.94 -6.85
C PHE A 80 5.18 -3.12 -6.45
N ALA A 81 6.39 -3.63 -6.72
CA ALA A 81 7.62 -2.90 -6.43
C ALA A 81 7.69 -1.58 -7.20
N LEU A 82 7.29 -1.55 -8.47
CA LEU A 82 7.25 -0.31 -9.26
C LEU A 82 6.24 0.71 -8.69
N ILE A 83 5.04 0.27 -8.31
CA ILE A 83 4.03 1.14 -7.68
C ILE A 83 4.59 1.74 -6.40
N TYR A 84 5.22 0.92 -5.56
CA TYR A 84 5.84 1.38 -4.31
C TYR A 84 6.99 2.38 -4.58
N LEU A 85 7.94 2.02 -5.45
CA LEU A 85 9.13 2.83 -5.68
C LEU A 85 8.81 4.14 -6.38
N LEU A 86 8.04 4.10 -7.47
CA LEU A 86 7.66 5.31 -8.22
C LEU A 86 6.72 6.19 -7.40
N GLY A 87 5.74 5.58 -6.73
CA GLY A 87 4.82 6.31 -5.86
C GLY A 87 5.53 6.99 -4.69
N GLY A 88 6.49 6.31 -4.07
CA GLY A 88 7.32 6.89 -3.02
C GLY A 88 8.20 8.01 -3.53
N LEU A 89 8.83 7.86 -4.70
CA LEU A 89 9.62 8.93 -5.33
C LEU A 89 8.77 10.16 -5.64
N VAL A 90 7.58 9.99 -6.22
CA VAL A 90 6.65 11.10 -6.48
C VAL A 90 6.25 11.76 -5.17
N GLY A 91 5.95 10.98 -4.12
CA GLY A 91 5.67 11.50 -2.78
C GLY A 91 6.84 12.29 -2.20
N SER A 92 8.08 11.81 -2.35
CA SER A 92 9.29 12.50 -1.90
C SER A 92 9.52 13.80 -2.69
N VAL A 93 9.32 13.80 -4.00
CA VAL A 93 9.43 15.00 -4.84
C VAL A 93 8.38 16.03 -4.43
N LEU A 94 7.14 15.61 -4.23
CA LEU A 94 6.07 16.49 -3.78
C LEU A 94 6.35 17.04 -2.38
N SER A 95 6.87 16.21 -1.48
CA SER A 95 7.34 16.62 -0.16
C SER A 95 8.46 17.66 -0.24
N ALA A 96 9.43 17.48 -1.15
CA ALA A 96 10.50 18.44 -1.37
C ALA A 96 9.98 19.77 -1.95
N ALA A 97 9.01 19.72 -2.87
CA ALA A 97 8.46 20.89 -3.52
C ALA A 97 7.54 21.72 -2.61
N LEU A 98 6.82 21.08 -1.67
CA LEU A 98 5.78 21.74 -0.88
C LEU A 98 6.21 22.09 0.55
N ASN A 99 7.22 21.42 1.11
CA ASN A 99 7.67 21.69 2.48
C ASN A 99 8.63 22.88 2.56
N ALA A 100 8.71 23.49 3.75
CA ALA A 100 9.65 24.57 4.02
C ALA A 100 11.11 24.09 3.84
N PRO A 101 12.05 24.95 3.38
CA PRO A 101 13.40 24.57 2.96
C PRO A 101 14.23 23.74 3.95
N MET A 102 14.03 23.99 5.26
CA MET A 102 14.76 23.37 6.35
C MET A 102 14.05 22.17 6.99
N THR A 103 12.92 21.73 6.42
CA THR A 103 12.16 20.59 6.94
C THR A 103 12.84 19.28 6.55
N PHE A 104 13.05 18.39 7.52
CA PHE A 104 13.46 17.01 7.25
C PHE A 104 12.24 16.11 7.17
N SER A 105 12.06 15.43 6.04
CA SER A 105 10.99 14.47 5.82
C SER A 105 11.57 13.07 5.60
N VAL A 106 10.94 12.07 6.20
CA VAL A 106 11.31 10.65 6.08
C VAL A 106 10.05 9.81 6.06
N GLY A 107 10.11 8.62 5.50
CA GLY A 107 9.08 7.60 5.61
C GLY A 107 8.61 7.04 4.27
N ALA A 108 8.08 5.83 4.34
CA ALA A 108 7.49 5.11 3.21
C ALA A 108 6.08 5.61 2.84
N SER A 109 5.55 6.66 3.50
CA SER A 109 4.14 7.04 3.42
C SER A 109 3.69 7.41 2.00
N GLY A 110 4.54 8.10 1.22
CA GLY A 110 4.26 8.36 -0.20
C GLY A 110 4.06 7.07 -1.01
N ALA A 111 4.87 6.05 -0.74
CA ALA A 111 4.74 4.74 -1.38
C ALA A 111 3.46 4.00 -0.92
N VAL A 112 3.14 4.08 0.37
CA VAL A 112 1.92 3.49 0.93
C VAL A 112 0.66 4.15 0.33
N PHE A 113 0.65 5.48 0.19
CA PHE A 113 -0.46 6.17 -0.47
C PHE A 113 -0.59 5.78 -1.95
N ALA A 114 0.51 5.53 -2.65
CA ALA A 114 0.46 5.02 -4.01
C ALA A 114 -0.11 3.59 -4.09
N VAL A 115 0.25 2.71 -3.15
CA VAL A 115 -0.34 1.36 -3.03
C VAL A 115 -1.84 1.46 -2.77
N PHE A 116 -2.27 2.34 -1.85
CA PHE A 116 -3.69 2.59 -1.61
C PHE A 116 -4.41 3.12 -2.86
N GLY A 117 -3.82 4.10 -3.54
CA GLY A 117 -4.35 4.68 -4.77
C GLY A 117 -4.49 3.65 -5.90
N ALA A 118 -3.53 2.72 -6.02
CA ALA A 118 -3.59 1.64 -6.99
C ALA A 118 -4.74 0.65 -6.71
N GLU A 119 -4.96 0.26 -5.45
CA GLU A 119 -6.10 -0.59 -5.09
C GLU A 119 -7.43 0.15 -5.30
N ALA A 120 -7.51 1.43 -4.91
CA ALA A 120 -8.69 2.26 -5.13
C ALA A 120 -9.02 2.41 -6.61
N ALA A 121 -8.01 2.67 -7.46
CA ALA A 121 -8.18 2.76 -8.91
C ALA A 121 -8.66 1.42 -9.50
N HIS A 122 -8.12 0.30 -9.03
CA HIS A 122 -8.56 -1.03 -9.46
C HIS A 122 -10.02 -1.31 -9.09
N LEU A 123 -10.43 -0.97 -7.86
CA LEU A 123 -11.81 -1.10 -7.43
C LEU A 123 -12.72 -0.19 -8.26
N TYR A 124 -12.30 1.05 -8.52
CA TYR A 124 -13.06 2.00 -9.32
C TYR A 124 -13.21 1.59 -10.78
N THR A 125 -12.22 0.96 -11.42
CA THR A 125 -12.37 0.51 -12.81
C THR A 125 -13.21 -0.76 -12.91
N ASN A 126 -13.14 -1.63 -11.89
CA ASN A 126 -13.83 -2.93 -11.90
C ASN A 126 -15.18 -2.92 -11.16
N TRP A 127 -15.62 -1.78 -10.62
CA TRP A 127 -16.86 -1.69 -9.85
C TRP A 127 -18.11 -2.13 -10.65
N ARG A 128 -18.13 -1.89 -11.96
CA ARG A 128 -19.24 -2.27 -12.85
C ARG A 128 -19.33 -3.78 -13.11
N VAL A 129 -18.22 -4.51 -13.00
CA VAL A 129 -18.18 -5.97 -13.17
C VAL A 129 -18.73 -6.67 -11.91
N MET A 130 -18.46 -6.11 -10.74
CA MET A 130 -18.99 -6.61 -9.47
C MET A 130 -20.52 -6.45 -9.39
N GLU A 131 -21.07 -5.34 -9.89
CA GLU A 131 -22.52 -5.11 -9.92
C GLU A 131 -23.26 -6.04 -10.91
N THR A 132 -22.63 -6.36 -12.05
CA THR A 132 -23.20 -7.27 -13.05
C THR A 132 -23.01 -8.75 -12.72
N GLY A 133 -21.99 -9.13 -11.94
CA GLY A 133 -21.77 -10.50 -11.47
C GLY A 133 -22.65 -10.95 -10.29
N ALA A 134 -23.18 -10.01 -9.50
CA ALA A 134 -24.10 -10.31 -8.40
C ALA A 134 -25.53 -10.67 -8.89
N ARG A 135 -25.94 -10.14 -10.04
CA ARG A 135 -27.31 -10.29 -10.57
C ARG A 135 -27.68 -11.70 -11.08
N PRO A 136 -26.78 -12.50 -11.70
CA PRO A 136 -27.13 -13.85 -12.17
C PRO A 136 -27.16 -14.88 -11.03
N ARG A 137 -26.38 -14.69 -9.96
CA ARG A 137 -26.29 -15.64 -8.84
C ARG A 137 -27.48 -15.55 -7.89
N LEU A 138 -28.07 -14.37 -7.70
CA LEU A 138 -29.32 -14.25 -6.93
C LEU A 138 -30.52 -14.92 -7.63
N ARG A 139 -30.56 -14.93 -8.97
CA ARG A 139 -31.62 -15.64 -9.70
C ARG A 139 -31.59 -17.15 -9.47
N GLN A 140 -30.42 -17.75 -9.24
CA GLN A 140 -30.32 -19.18 -8.96
C GLN A 140 -30.72 -19.53 -7.52
N VAL A 141 -30.56 -18.61 -6.58
CA VAL A 141 -31.02 -18.80 -5.18
C VAL A 141 -32.55 -18.60 -5.08
N ILE A 142 -33.12 -17.67 -5.86
CA ILE A 142 -34.57 -17.40 -5.87
C ILE A 142 -35.34 -18.42 -6.75
N LEU A 143 -34.67 -19.11 -7.69
CA LEU A 143 -35.27 -20.12 -8.57
C LEU A 143 -35.01 -21.57 -8.10
N LEU A 144 -34.74 -21.80 -6.82
CA LEU A 144 -34.90 -23.13 -6.22
C LEU A 144 -36.37 -23.29 -5.82
N LYS A 145 -37.21 -23.52 -6.84
CA LYS A 145 -38.60 -23.96 -6.65
C LYS A 145 -38.56 -25.29 -5.88
N PRO A 146 -39.18 -25.41 -4.70
CA PRO A 146 -39.28 -26.71 -4.03
C PRO A 146 -39.92 -27.68 -5.00
N CYS A 147 -39.24 -28.81 -5.26
CA CYS A 147 -39.80 -29.91 -6.01
C CYS A 147 -41.07 -30.34 -5.30
N SER A 148 -42.23 -30.08 -5.90
CA SER A 148 -43.51 -30.57 -5.40
C SER A 148 -43.49 -32.10 -5.51
N THR A 149 -43.33 -32.77 -4.37
CA THR A 149 -43.65 -34.20 -4.23
C THR A 149 -45.16 -34.36 -4.35
N SER A 150 -45.67 -34.46 -5.58
CA SER A 150 -46.98 -35.03 -5.85
C SER A 150 -46.83 -36.56 -5.85
N GLN A 151 -47.17 -37.20 -4.73
CA GLN A 151 -47.56 -38.61 -4.75
C GLN A 151 -49.06 -38.71 -4.50
N SER A 152 -49.77 -38.99 -5.59
CA SER A 152 -51.11 -39.55 -5.62
C SER A 152 -51.08 -41.02 -5.18
N ALA A 153 -51.87 -41.38 -4.18
CA ALA A 153 -52.39 -42.73 -3.98
C ALA A 153 -53.82 -42.55 -3.45
N SER A 154 -54.83 -42.52 -4.32
CA SER A 154 -55.56 -43.69 -4.85
C SER A 154 -56.13 -44.57 -3.73
N SER A 155 -57.44 -44.38 -3.53
CA SER A 155 -58.44 -45.28 -2.95
C SER A 155 -58.03 -46.74 -2.71
N ALA A 156 -58.19 -47.21 -1.47
CA ALA A 156 -58.49 -48.59 -1.15
C ALA A 156 -59.50 -48.62 0.00
N THR A 157 -60.73 -49.04 -0.36
CA THR A 157 -61.74 -49.79 0.41
C THR A 157 -61.82 -49.60 1.92
#